data_AF-A0A7R8DBS7-F1
#
_entry.id   AF-A0A7R8DBS7-F1
#
_cell.length_a   1.000
_cell.length_b   1.000
_cell.length_c   1.000
_cell.angle_alpha   90.00
_cell.angle_beta   90.00
_cell.angle_gamma   90.00
#
_symmetry.space_group_name_H-M   'P 1'
#
loop_
_entity.id
_entity.type
_entity.pdbx_description
1 polymer ?
#
loop_
_entity_poly.entity_id
_entity_poly.type
_entity_poly.pdbx_seq_one_letter_code
_entity_poly.pdbx_strand_id
1 'polypeptide(L)'
;MDQEGESWFKELLFVLRGLQCPSHLYPGPHFHQCTMWWDELPTYRYKECEDESEQDCKSQESRCYIPSVQFNCPKTCGVCNAQCKDYNGGCSVENMQCGYNTTFVSECPQTCATCDVCEDLIDTSLCVEGLSDCLNTYMKYACRKTCLYCEDTCNDVGYDGFCKSHVSGETCKTNEAAKRMCKESCRICDPEQC
;
A
#
# COMPACT_ATOMS: atom_id res chain seq x y z
N MET A 1 38.72 -31.85 1.95
CA MET A 1 38.12 -30.54 1.59
C MET A 1 36.67 -30.86 1.31
N ASP A 2 35.88 -30.75 2.36
CA ASP A 2 34.76 -31.65 2.64
C ASP A 2 33.43 -30.97 2.27
N GLN A 3 32.58 -31.70 1.55
CA GLN A 3 31.28 -31.27 1.03
C GLN A 3 30.09 -31.78 1.88
N GLU A 4 30.18 -31.72 3.21
CA GLU A 4 29.13 -32.27 4.11
C GLU A 4 28.44 -31.19 4.98
N GLY A 5 28.38 -29.94 4.52
CA GLY A 5 27.98 -28.78 5.34
C GLY A 5 26.59 -28.16 5.14
N GLU A 6 25.76 -28.61 4.18
CA GLU A 6 24.56 -27.84 3.77
C GLU A 6 23.19 -28.48 4.07
N SER A 7 23.13 -29.63 4.74
CA SER A 7 21.84 -30.33 4.97
C SER A 7 21.04 -29.81 6.18
N TRP A 8 21.69 -29.20 7.18
CA TRP A 8 21.07 -28.93 8.49
C TRP A 8 20.31 -27.58 8.58
N PHE A 9 20.43 -26.69 7.58
CA PHE A 9 19.80 -25.36 7.66
C PHE A 9 18.33 -25.33 7.25
N LYS A 10 17.80 -26.37 6.57
CA LYS A 10 16.41 -26.39 6.10
C LYS A 10 15.40 -26.87 7.14
N GLU A 11 15.81 -27.65 8.14
CA GLU A 11 14.89 -28.13 9.19
C GLU A 11 14.62 -27.10 10.30
N LEU A 12 15.55 -26.17 10.55
CA LEU A 12 15.39 -25.18 11.62
C LEU A 12 14.40 -24.04 11.30
N LEU A 13 14.07 -23.81 10.02
CA LEU A 13 13.10 -22.78 9.65
C LEU A 13 11.63 -23.19 9.85
N PHE A 14 11.33 -24.48 9.99
CA PHE A 14 9.96 -24.97 10.19
C PHE A 14 9.46 -24.79 11.63
N VAL A 15 10.37 -24.78 12.61
CA VAL A 15 9.99 -24.76 14.03
C VAL A 15 9.55 -23.37 14.52
N LEU A 16 9.99 -22.28 13.87
CA LEU A 16 9.73 -20.92 14.35
C LEU A 16 8.41 -20.29 13.87
N ARG A 17 7.65 -20.94 12.99
CA ARG A 17 6.38 -20.37 12.45
C ARG A 17 5.09 -20.91 13.05
N GLY A 18 5.14 -21.80 14.04
CA GLY A 18 3.93 -22.18 14.80
C GLY A 18 2.75 -22.67 13.94
N LEU A 19 3.00 -23.19 12.74
CA LEU A 19 1.96 -23.77 11.89
C LEU A 19 1.68 -25.19 12.39
N GLN A 20 0.80 -25.29 13.38
CA GLN A 20 0.21 -26.55 13.79
C GLN A 20 -0.76 -27.03 12.71
N CYS A 21 -0.33 -28.02 11.94
CA CYS A 21 -1.28 -28.83 11.17
C CYS A 21 -2.28 -29.46 12.15
N PRO A 22 -3.60 -29.33 11.96
CA PRO A 22 -4.59 -29.98 12.81
C PRO A 22 -4.47 -31.50 12.63
N SER A 23 -3.73 -32.13 13.54
CA SER A 23 -3.59 -33.57 13.65
C SER A 23 -4.77 -34.14 14.42
N HIS A 24 -5.95 -34.20 13.80
CA HIS A 24 -7.04 -34.99 14.36
C HIS A 24 -7.76 -35.83 13.30
N LEU A 25 -7.63 -37.14 13.53
CA LEU A 25 -8.59 -38.21 13.27
C LEU A 25 -8.59 -38.89 11.89
N TYR A 26 -7.50 -39.58 11.52
CA TYR A 26 -7.61 -40.88 10.82
C TYR A 26 -6.40 -41.79 11.15
N PRO A 27 -6.61 -43.00 11.72
CA PRO A 27 -5.56 -43.98 11.87
C PRO A 27 -5.46 -44.79 10.58
N GLY A 28 -4.49 -44.46 9.73
CA GLY A 28 -4.19 -45.22 8.51
C GLY A 28 -2.76 -44.95 8.02
N PRO A 29 -2.03 -45.96 7.53
CA PRO A 29 -0.68 -45.81 7.03
C PRO A 29 -0.72 -45.30 5.59
N HIS A 30 -1.14 -44.04 5.41
CA HIS A 30 -0.97 -43.34 4.14
C HIS A 30 -0.23 -42.03 4.42
N PHE A 31 1.04 -42.02 4.00
CA PHE A 31 1.88 -40.83 3.89
C PHE A 31 1.22 -39.86 2.89
N HIS A 32 0.29 -39.03 3.37
CA HIS A 32 -0.14 -37.87 2.61
C HIS A 32 0.95 -36.81 2.71
N GLN A 33 1.74 -36.69 1.64
CA GLN A 33 2.61 -35.54 1.42
C GLN A 33 1.75 -34.27 1.51
N CYS A 34 1.99 -33.46 2.52
CA CYS A 34 1.52 -32.07 2.54
C CYS A 34 2.39 -31.30 1.54
N THR A 35 2.11 -31.43 0.24
CA THR A 35 2.63 -30.47 -0.73
C THR A 35 1.91 -29.17 -0.44
N MET A 36 2.57 -28.27 0.28
CA MET A 36 2.13 -26.89 0.32
C MET A 36 2.18 -26.36 -1.11
N TRP A 37 1.02 -25.97 -1.64
CA TRP A 37 0.88 -25.33 -2.94
C TRP A 37 1.47 -23.92 -2.85
N TRP A 38 2.80 -23.81 -2.88
CA TRP A 38 3.51 -22.51 -2.97
C TRP A 38 3.52 -21.96 -4.41
N ASP A 39 3.08 -22.74 -5.40
CA ASP A 39 3.14 -22.39 -6.82
C ASP A 39 1.90 -21.64 -7.35
N GLU A 40 0.89 -21.36 -6.51
CA GLU A 40 -0.31 -20.58 -6.90
C GLU A 40 -0.51 -19.30 -6.08
N LEU A 41 0.53 -18.79 -5.41
CA LEU A 41 0.49 -17.38 -5.09
C LEU A 41 0.53 -16.63 -6.42
N PRO A 42 -0.49 -15.79 -6.74
CA PRO A 42 -0.42 -14.96 -7.92
C PRO A 42 0.90 -14.22 -7.82
N THR A 43 1.82 -14.55 -8.73
CA THR A 43 3.04 -13.78 -8.91
C THR A 43 2.55 -12.46 -9.47
N TYR A 44 2.16 -11.58 -8.55
CA TYR A 44 1.81 -10.21 -8.85
C TYR A 44 3.07 -9.64 -9.45
N ARG A 45 3.11 -9.69 -10.79
CA ARG A 45 4.28 -9.36 -11.57
C ARG A 45 4.41 -7.87 -11.37
N TYR A 46 5.28 -7.47 -10.43
CA TYR A 46 5.70 -6.10 -10.24
C TYR A 46 5.97 -5.57 -11.63
N LYS A 47 5.11 -4.67 -12.12
CA LYS A 47 5.29 -4.10 -13.44
C LYS A 47 6.62 -3.37 -13.35
N GLU A 48 7.56 -3.76 -14.22
CA GLU A 48 8.81 -3.02 -14.36
C GLU A 48 8.44 -1.54 -14.48
N CYS A 49 9.20 -0.69 -13.80
CA CYS A 49 8.81 0.70 -13.68
C CYS A 49 9.05 1.40 -15.00
N GLU A 50 8.10 1.26 -15.91
CA GLU A 50 8.13 1.59 -17.33
C GLU A 50 6.79 2.24 -17.69
N ASP A 51 6.86 3.27 -18.52
CA ASP A 51 5.67 3.90 -19.07
C ASP A 51 5.01 2.97 -20.10
N GLU A 52 3.67 2.94 -20.13
CA GLU A 52 2.93 2.17 -21.14
C GLU A 52 3.16 2.69 -22.56
N SER A 53 3.28 4.02 -22.71
CA SER A 53 3.53 4.71 -23.96
C SER A 53 4.24 6.02 -23.68
N GLU A 54 5.53 6.12 -24.03
CA GLU A 54 6.35 7.31 -23.75
C GLU A 54 5.74 8.59 -24.35
N GLN A 55 5.16 8.50 -25.55
CA GLN A 55 4.54 9.66 -26.21
C GLN A 55 3.25 10.11 -25.52
N ASP A 56 2.40 9.17 -25.13
CA ASP A 56 1.14 9.49 -24.44
C ASP A 56 1.42 10.01 -23.03
N CYS A 57 2.44 9.46 -22.35
CA CYS A 57 2.85 9.90 -21.02
C CYS A 57 3.42 11.32 -21.02
N LYS A 58 4.28 11.66 -21.99
CA LYS A 58 4.77 13.05 -22.17
C LYS A 58 3.63 14.05 -22.37
N SER A 59 2.58 13.67 -23.10
CA SER A 59 1.43 14.56 -23.30
C SER A 59 0.56 14.74 -22.04
N GLN A 60 0.76 13.90 -21.03
CA GLN A 60 -0.02 13.84 -19.80
C GLN A 60 0.80 14.17 -18.55
N GLU A 61 2.03 14.67 -18.70
CA GLU A 61 2.94 14.97 -17.59
C GLU A 61 2.32 15.93 -16.55
N SER A 62 1.60 16.96 -17.03
CA SER A 62 0.87 17.89 -16.14
C SER A 62 -0.29 17.26 -15.37
N ARG A 63 -0.64 16.00 -15.66
CA ARG A 63 -1.73 15.24 -15.04
C ARG A 63 -1.21 14.12 -14.14
N CYS A 64 0.08 14.11 -13.83
CA CYS A 64 0.69 13.09 -12.98
C CYS A 64 0.13 13.05 -11.55
N TYR A 65 -0.63 14.05 -11.08
CA TYR A 65 -1.35 13.92 -9.81
C TYR A 65 -2.54 12.94 -9.89
N ILE A 66 -3.01 12.56 -11.09
CA ILE A 66 -4.13 11.62 -11.27
C ILE A 66 -3.63 10.17 -11.13
N PRO A 67 -4.23 9.34 -10.25
CA PRO A 67 -3.75 7.97 -9.99
C PRO A 67 -3.63 7.06 -11.22
N SER A 68 -4.57 7.15 -12.17
CA SER A 68 -4.50 6.37 -13.40
C SER A 68 -3.31 6.75 -14.29
N VAL A 69 -2.93 8.03 -14.31
CA VAL A 69 -1.74 8.50 -15.03
C VAL A 69 -0.47 8.04 -14.32
N GLN A 70 -0.43 8.11 -12.98
CA GLN A 70 0.71 7.59 -12.19
C GLN A 70 1.01 6.13 -12.47
N PHE A 71 -0.05 5.30 -12.57
CA PHE A 71 0.09 3.87 -12.82
C PHE A 71 0.52 3.56 -14.27
N ASN A 72 0.01 4.31 -15.25
CA ASN A 72 0.32 4.09 -16.66
C ASN A 72 1.65 4.74 -17.08
N CYS A 73 2.08 5.78 -16.38
CA CYS A 73 3.23 6.62 -16.70
C CYS A 73 4.18 6.79 -15.49
N PRO A 74 4.59 5.71 -14.81
CA PRO A 74 5.33 5.83 -13.56
C PRO A 74 6.73 6.42 -13.72
N LYS A 75 7.37 6.30 -14.90
CA LYS A 75 8.67 6.94 -15.17
C LYS A 75 8.48 8.42 -15.43
N THR A 76 7.60 8.77 -16.37
CA THR A 76 7.33 10.19 -16.69
C THR A 76 6.89 10.96 -15.45
N CYS A 77 6.06 10.35 -14.60
CA CYS A 77 5.60 11.00 -13.37
C CYS A 77 6.59 10.95 -12.20
N GLY A 78 7.72 10.24 -12.32
CA GLY A 78 8.70 10.12 -11.23
C GLY A 78 8.34 9.11 -10.13
N VAL A 79 7.20 8.43 -10.23
CA VAL A 79 6.68 7.41 -9.27
C VAL A 79 7.67 6.27 -9.05
N CYS A 80 8.52 5.97 -10.05
CA CYS A 80 9.57 4.96 -9.92
C CYS A 80 10.49 5.18 -8.73
N ASN A 81 10.74 6.42 -8.35
CA ASN A 81 11.68 6.79 -7.30
C ASN A 81 11.05 6.85 -5.91
N ALA A 82 9.72 6.83 -5.82
CA ALA A 82 9.01 6.82 -4.55
C ALA A 82 9.26 5.48 -3.82
N GLN A 83 9.53 5.58 -2.51
CA GLN A 83 9.64 4.45 -1.61
C GLN A 83 8.26 3.88 -1.26
N CYS A 84 7.27 4.76 -1.22
CA CYS A 84 5.91 4.50 -0.81
C CYS A 84 4.95 4.71 -1.98
N LYS A 85 4.62 3.63 -2.68
CA LYS A 85 3.75 3.67 -3.85
C LYS A 85 2.82 2.49 -3.92
N ASP A 86 1.71 2.70 -4.59
CA ASP A 86 0.78 1.63 -4.93
C ASP A 86 1.28 0.84 -6.14
N TYR A 87 1.06 -0.46 -6.11
CA TYR A 87 1.45 -1.40 -7.15
C TYR A 87 0.28 -1.79 -8.06
N ASN A 88 -0.93 -1.35 -7.76
CA ASN A 88 -2.16 -1.66 -8.50
C ASN A 88 -2.89 -0.37 -8.91
N GLY A 89 -3.23 -0.21 -10.19
CA GLY A 89 -3.95 0.98 -10.68
C GLY A 89 -5.37 1.14 -10.10
N GLY A 90 -5.96 0.05 -9.60
CA GLY A 90 -7.27 0.03 -8.96
C GLY A 90 -7.29 0.59 -7.53
N CYS A 91 -6.14 0.86 -6.91
CA CYS A 91 -6.06 1.29 -5.51
C CYS A 91 -6.94 2.51 -5.21
N SER A 92 -6.92 3.50 -6.11
CA SER A 92 -7.70 4.74 -5.95
C SER A 92 -9.22 4.54 -5.97
N VAL A 93 -9.72 3.50 -6.65
CA VAL A 93 -11.15 3.21 -6.81
C VAL A 93 -11.65 2.30 -5.69
N GLU A 94 -10.81 1.37 -5.25
CA GLU A 94 -11.16 0.30 -4.33
C GLU A 94 -10.71 0.54 -2.88
N ASN A 95 -10.39 1.78 -2.51
CA ASN A 95 -9.83 2.16 -1.20
C ASN A 95 -10.61 1.66 0.02
N MET A 96 -11.92 1.38 -0.11
CA MET A 96 -12.73 0.77 0.94
C MET A 96 -12.18 -0.58 1.38
N GLN A 97 -11.43 -1.28 0.51
CA GLN A 97 -10.82 -2.58 0.77
C GLN A 97 -9.68 -2.57 1.80
N CYS A 98 -9.14 -1.41 2.13
CA CYS A 98 -8.05 -1.28 3.10
C CYS A 98 -8.36 -1.86 4.49
N GLY A 99 -9.64 -1.92 4.86
CA GLY A 99 -10.07 -2.43 6.16
C GLY A 99 -10.24 -3.96 6.26
N TYR A 100 -10.25 -4.69 5.15
CA TYR A 100 -10.66 -6.11 5.14
C TYR A 100 -9.92 -7.01 4.16
N ASN A 101 -9.37 -6.48 3.07
CA ASN A 101 -8.65 -7.29 2.08
C ASN A 101 -7.13 -7.13 2.27
N THR A 102 -6.49 -8.14 2.85
CA THR A 102 -5.04 -8.12 3.12
C THR A 102 -4.20 -8.06 1.84
N THR A 103 -4.67 -8.68 0.75
CA THR A 103 -3.99 -8.62 -0.55
C THR A 103 -4.00 -7.19 -1.08
N PHE A 104 -5.17 -6.54 -1.03
CA PHE A 104 -5.30 -5.14 -1.42
C PHE A 104 -4.39 -4.23 -0.58
N VAL A 105 -4.34 -4.45 0.74
CA VAL A 105 -3.44 -3.69 1.63
C VAL A 105 -1.96 -3.83 1.26
N SER A 106 -1.54 -5.01 0.77
CA SER A 106 -0.16 -5.23 0.30
C SER A 106 0.12 -4.66 -1.09
N GLU A 107 -0.89 -4.60 -1.96
CA GLU A 107 -0.78 -4.02 -3.31
C GLU A 107 -0.93 -2.50 -3.30
N CYS A 108 -1.62 -1.96 -2.30
CA CYS A 108 -1.99 -0.55 -2.19
C CYS A 108 -1.46 0.08 -0.88
N PRO A 109 -0.16 -0.04 -0.56
CA PRO A 109 0.34 0.36 0.75
C PRO A 109 0.22 1.87 0.99
N GLN A 110 0.25 2.69 -0.06
CA GLN A 110 0.13 4.13 0.08
C GLN A 110 -1.35 4.54 0.21
N THR A 111 -2.23 4.01 -0.66
CA THR A 111 -3.68 4.25 -0.55
C THR A 111 -4.22 3.80 0.81
N CYS A 112 -3.73 2.68 1.34
CA CYS A 112 -4.14 2.15 2.65
C CYS A 112 -3.35 2.70 3.84
N ALA A 113 -2.47 3.68 3.62
CA ALA A 113 -1.61 4.29 4.64
C ALA A 113 -0.86 3.25 5.49
N THR A 114 -0.39 2.16 4.88
CA THR A 114 0.43 1.14 5.56
C THR A 114 1.91 1.42 5.44
N CYS A 115 2.27 2.29 4.51
CA CYS A 115 3.56 2.92 4.40
C CYS A 115 3.38 4.43 4.66
N ASP A 116 4.17 4.99 5.58
CA ASP A 116 4.07 6.39 6.01
C ASP A 116 5.43 7.10 5.81
N VAL A 117 5.89 7.11 4.56
CA VAL A 117 7.05 7.91 4.16
C VAL A 117 6.57 9.30 3.78
N CYS A 118 7.18 10.33 4.38
CA CYS A 118 6.95 11.70 3.92
C CYS A 118 7.77 11.98 2.66
N GLU A 119 7.15 11.79 1.51
CA GLU A 119 7.70 12.16 0.21
C GLU A 119 6.59 12.62 -0.72
N ASP A 120 6.98 13.24 -1.83
CA ASP A 120 6.08 13.37 -2.97
C ASP A 120 6.13 12.05 -3.75
N LEU A 121 4.96 11.56 -4.15
CA LEU A 121 4.83 10.36 -4.96
C LEU A 121 5.31 10.61 -6.40
N ILE A 122 5.11 11.83 -6.89
CA ILE A 122 5.51 12.25 -8.23
C ILE A 122 6.71 13.19 -8.16
N ASP A 123 7.26 13.55 -9.32
CA ASP A 123 8.36 14.51 -9.39
C ASP A 123 8.01 15.82 -8.66
N THR A 124 8.85 16.21 -7.71
CA THR A 124 8.65 17.41 -6.89
C THR A 124 8.50 18.68 -7.72
N SER A 125 9.09 18.77 -8.92
CA SER A 125 8.89 19.93 -9.80
C SER A 125 7.43 20.11 -10.20
N LEU A 126 6.73 19.01 -10.51
CA LEU A 126 5.29 19.01 -10.82
C LEU A 126 4.46 19.43 -9.61
N CYS A 127 4.87 19.02 -8.41
CA CYS A 127 4.22 19.44 -7.16
C CYS A 127 4.40 20.94 -6.88
N VAL A 128 5.58 21.49 -7.14
CA VAL A 128 5.87 22.92 -6.95
C VAL A 128 5.05 23.77 -7.92
N GLU A 129 4.91 23.33 -9.18
CA GLU A 129 4.04 23.98 -10.16
C GLU A 129 2.57 23.95 -9.76
N GLY A 130 2.13 22.85 -9.13
CA GLY A 130 0.75 22.61 -8.68
C GLY A 130 0.42 23.09 -7.26
N LEU A 131 1.25 23.91 -6.61
CA LEU A 131 1.05 24.32 -5.21
C LEU A 131 -0.32 24.96 -4.92
N SER A 132 -0.89 25.68 -5.89
CA SER A 132 -2.23 26.27 -5.74
C SER A 132 -3.33 25.23 -5.62
N ASP A 133 -3.08 24.00 -6.06
CA ASP A 133 -4.04 22.91 -6.11
C ASP A 133 -3.90 21.93 -4.95
N CYS A 134 -3.12 22.24 -3.90
CA CYS A 134 -2.96 21.36 -2.73
C CYS A 134 -4.29 21.01 -2.02
N LEU A 135 -5.35 21.80 -2.23
CA LEU A 135 -6.71 21.47 -1.74
C LEU A 135 -7.40 20.35 -2.56
N ASN A 136 -6.89 20.02 -3.73
CA ASN A 136 -7.36 18.91 -4.53
C ASN A 136 -6.91 17.59 -3.89
N THR A 137 -7.85 16.66 -3.67
CA THR A 137 -7.57 15.35 -3.04
C THR A 137 -6.43 14.59 -3.72
N TYR A 138 -6.35 14.63 -5.05
CA TYR A 138 -5.30 13.93 -5.79
C TYR A 138 -3.94 14.63 -5.66
N MET A 139 -3.91 15.96 -5.64
CA MET A 139 -2.68 16.71 -5.41
C MET A 139 -2.18 16.52 -3.98
N LYS A 140 -3.08 16.61 -2.98
CA LYS A 140 -2.78 16.30 -1.57
C LYS A 140 -2.12 14.93 -1.40
N TYR A 141 -2.61 13.93 -2.14
CA TYR A 141 -2.07 12.58 -2.13
C TYR A 141 -0.71 12.48 -2.83
N ALA A 142 -0.60 13.01 -4.06
CA ALA A 142 0.59 12.89 -4.88
C ALA A 142 1.76 13.76 -4.37
N CYS A 143 1.46 14.90 -3.76
CA CYS A 143 2.42 15.94 -3.39
C CYS A 143 2.39 16.21 -1.89
N ARG A 144 2.25 15.16 -1.08
CA ARG A 144 2.03 15.25 0.37
C ARG A 144 3.12 16.08 1.07
N LYS A 145 4.38 15.92 0.66
CA LYS A 145 5.51 16.66 1.24
C LYS A 145 5.48 18.12 0.81
N THR A 146 5.35 18.39 -0.48
CA THR A 146 5.32 19.77 -1.01
C THR A 146 4.11 20.56 -0.49
N CYS A 147 2.97 19.91 -0.30
CA CYS A 147 1.76 20.50 0.29
C CYS A 147 1.76 20.51 1.83
N LEU A 148 2.87 20.17 2.49
CA LEU A 148 3.06 20.16 3.96
C LEU A 148 2.09 19.25 4.74
N TYR A 149 1.48 18.27 4.09
CA TYR A 149 0.58 17.29 4.72
C TYR A 149 1.30 16.16 5.46
N CYS A 150 2.63 16.13 5.41
CA CYS A 150 3.39 15.21 6.25
C CYS A 150 3.56 15.72 7.68
N GLU A 151 3.64 17.05 7.85
CA GLU A 151 3.95 17.67 9.14
C GLU A 151 2.71 17.67 10.05
N ASP A 152 1.53 17.71 9.42
CA ASP A 152 0.25 17.54 10.10
C ASP A 152 0.06 16.07 10.51
N THR A 153 0.36 15.79 11.78
CA THR A 153 0.18 14.46 12.37
C THR A 153 -1.29 14.10 12.58
N CYS A 154 -2.19 15.06 12.40
CA CYS A 154 -3.61 14.98 12.67
C CYS A 154 -4.47 15.31 11.44
N ASN A 155 -4.10 14.77 10.29
CA ASN A 155 -4.92 14.87 9.09
C ASN A 155 -5.58 13.55 8.72
N ASP A 156 -6.68 13.67 7.98
CA ASP A 156 -7.20 12.57 7.20
C ASP A 156 -6.40 12.43 5.89
N VAL A 157 -5.72 11.30 5.75
CA VAL A 157 -5.08 10.87 4.50
C VAL A 157 -6.00 9.95 3.68
N GLY A 158 -7.06 9.43 4.30
CA GLY A 158 -8.09 8.63 3.65
C GLY A 158 -9.08 9.45 2.84
N TYR A 159 -9.77 8.79 1.93
CA TYR A 159 -10.89 9.38 1.21
C TYR A 159 -12.02 9.74 2.17
N ASP A 160 -12.65 10.91 1.95
CA ASP A 160 -13.72 11.45 2.81
C ASP A 160 -14.87 10.46 3.04
N GLY A 161 -15.31 9.75 1.98
CA GLY A 161 -16.35 8.73 2.10
C GLY A 161 -15.95 7.54 2.99
N PHE A 162 -14.67 7.14 2.94
CA PHE A 162 -14.14 6.07 3.78
C PHE A 162 -14.17 6.51 5.26
N CYS A 163 -13.62 7.70 5.57
CA CYS A 163 -13.58 8.22 6.92
C CYS A 163 -14.98 8.47 7.51
N LYS A 164 -15.89 9.07 6.75
CA LYS A 164 -17.29 9.26 7.14
C LYS A 164 -18.00 7.95 7.46
N SER A 165 -17.74 6.90 6.67
CA SER A 165 -18.36 5.60 6.90
C SER A 165 -17.92 4.98 8.24
N HIS A 166 -16.63 5.11 8.58
CA HIS A 166 -16.07 4.60 9.82
C HIS A 166 -16.46 5.42 11.06
N VAL A 167 -16.56 6.74 10.91
CA VAL A 167 -17.10 7.63 11.96
C VAL A 167 -18.56 7.27 12.26
N SER A 168 -19.39 7.19 11.23
CA SER A 168 -20.82 6.88 11.37
C SER A 168 -21.08 5.47 11.91
N GLY A 169 -20.22 4.51 11.55
CA GLY A 169 -20.30 3.13 12.01
C GLY A 169 -19.60 2.88 13.36
N GLU A 170 -19.06 3.91 14.02
CA GLU A 170 -18.30 3.81 15.28
C GLU A 170 -17.12 2.81 15.23
N THR A 171 -16.57 2.56 14.05
CA THR A 171 -15.49 1.56 13.84
C THR A 171 -14.10 2.17 13.82
N CYS A 172 -13.98 3.49 13.99
CA CYS A 172 -12.70 4.20 14.13
C CYS A 172 -11.74 3.56 15.16
N LYS A 173 -12.25 3.03 16.27
CA LYS A 173 -11.43 2.45 17.35
C LYS A 173 -11.01 1.01 17.12
N THR A 174 -11.70 0.29 16.23
CA THR A 174 -11.47 -1.16 16.01
C THR A 174 -10.83 -1.46 14.66
N ASN A 175 -10.94 -0.55 13.69
CA ASN A 175 -10.38 -0.71 12.36
C ASN A 175 -9.02 0.00 12.24
N GLU A 176 -7.93 -0.75 12.09
CA GLU A 176 -6.58 -0.21 11.99
C GLU A 176 -6.32 0.63 10.73
N ALA A 177 -7.05 0.38 9.63
CA ALA A 177 -6.98 1.25 8.45
C ALA A 177 -7.64 2.61 8.75
N ALA A 178 -8.82 2.61 9.35
CA ALA A 178 -9.49 3.84 9.78
C ALA A 178 -8.63 4.65 10.75
N LYS A 179 -7.94 3.99 11.72
CA LYS A 179 -7.05 4.69 12.64
C LYS A 179 -5.91 5.44 11.97
N ARG A 180 -5.32 4.83 10.95
CA ARG A 180 -4.19 5.42 10.21
C ARG A 180 -4.64 6.49 9.23
N MET A 181 -5.75 6.23 8.54
CA MET A 181 -6.22 7.03 7.43
C MET A 181 -7.09 8.23 7.84
N CYS A 182 -7.78 8.13 8.97
CA CYS A 182 -8.85 9.06 9.33
C CYS A 182 -8.61 9.69 10.71
N LYS A 183 -7.38 10.12 10.98
CA LYS A 183 -6.97 10.56 12.33
C LYS A 183 -7.81 11.75 12.81
N GLU A 184 -8.05 12.72 11.93
CA GLU A 184 -8.83 13.93 12.21
C GLU A 184 -10.31 13.57 12.39
N SER A 185 -10.91 12.93 11.39
CA SER A 185 -12.32 12.53 11.40
C SER A 185 -12.67 11.64 12.60
N CYS A 186 -11.78 10.71 12.94
CA CYS A 186 -11.97 9.80 14.07
C CYS A 186 -11.56 10.40 15.42
N ARG A 187 -11.06 11.64 15.47
CA ARG A 187 -10.56 12.32 16.68
C ARG A 187 -9.53 11.48 17.44
N ILE A 188 -8.61 10.87 16.69
CA ILE A 188 -7.55 10.01 17.23
C ILE A 188 -6.32 10.82 17.62
N CYS A 189 -6.17 12.01 17.04
CA CYS A 189 -5.16 12.99 17.36
C CYS A 189 -5.74 14.12 18.21
N ASP A 190 -4.86 14.79 18.95
CA ASP A 190 -5.20 15.95 19.77
C ASP A 190 -5.11 17.22 18.90
N PRO A 191 -6.19 17.99 18.73
CA PRO A 191 -6.17 19.22 17.94
C PRO A 191 -5.22 20.28 18.48
N GLU A 192 -4.77 20.19 19.73
CA GLU A 192 -3.76 21.11 20.28
C GLU A 192 -2.33 20.82 19.80
N GLN A 193 -2.12 19.68 19.11
CA GLN A 193 -0.83 19.27 18.56
C GLN A 193 -0.72 19.51 17.04
N CYS A 194 -1.69 20.21 16.45
CA CYS A 194 -1.82 20.47 15.02
C CYS A 194 -1.45 21.91 14.63
#